data_AF-A0A1U7ILK1-F1
#
_entry.id   AF-A0A1U7ILK1-F1
#
_cell.length_a   1.000
_cell.length_b   1.000
_cell.length_c   1.000
_cell.angle_alpha   90.00
_cell.angle_beta   90.00
_cell.angle_gamma   90.00
#
_symmetry.space_group_name_H-M   'P 1'
#
loop_
_entity.id
_entity.type
_entity.pdbx_description
1 polymer ?
#
loop_
_entity_poly.entity_id
_entity_poly.type
_entity_poly.pdbx_seq_one_letter_code
_entity_poly.pdbx_strand_id
1 'polypeptide(L)'
;MNPEFYYCQLWDDFEQNKREVWSDKKWQEVETAYLKKRRGIWLNLVFKRLLDVAFASLGIVILCPVLALIAVAVRLSSPGPILFRQQRLGKLTKPFEIYKFRTMIDGAIDRGTGINTFKGDPRVTPIGRFLREYHLDELPQLFNVLRGEMSLVGPRPLLVQSLPTYTNEQKQRFLVFPGITAWEAVKGGLSNTLEERISLDIWYVNHWNFWLDLFIIFQTIPVVITKEGAYAKDDLAAKISSEKRDFVDN
;
A
#
# COMPACT_ATOMS: atom_id res chain seq x y z
N MET A 1 -14.49 14.85 -25.55
CA MET A 1 -14.61 13.81 -24.50
C MET A 1 -13.67 14.18 -23.37
N ASN A 2 -14.17 14.42 -22.15
CA ASN A 2 -13.31 14.76 -21.00
C ASN A 2 -12.43 13.52 -20.69
N PRO A 3 -11.09 13.63 -20.68
CA PRO A 3 -10.20 12.49 -20.46
C PRO A 3 -10.42 11.76 -19.13
N GLU A 4 -10.98 12.41 -18.11
CA GLU A 4 -11.33 11.75 -16.85
C GLU A 4 -12.40 10.68 -17.04
N PHE A 5 -13.32 10.90 -17.98
CA PHE A 5 -14.38 9.94 -18.30
C PHE A 5 -13.88 8.76 -19.13
N TYR A 6 -12.77 8.90 -19.86
CA TYR A 6 -12.21 7.81 -20.68
C TYR A 6 -11.66 6.66 -19.81
N TYR A 7 -11.00 6.98 -18.70
CA TYR A 7 -10.55 5.97 -17.74
C TYR A 7 -11.70 5.31 -17.00
N CYS A 8 -12.75 6.09 -16.67
CA CYS A 8 -13.98 5.57 -16.10
C CYS A 8 -14.66 4.58 -17.05
N GLN A 9 -14.75 4.88 -18.35
CA GLN A 9 -15.35 3.99 -19.35
C GLN A 9 -14.60 2.66 -19.50
N LEU A 10 -13.27 2.72 -19.59
CA LEU A 10 -12.47 1.49 -19.63
C LEU A 10 -12.66 0.68 -18.34
N TRP A 11 -12.84 1.35 -17.21
CA TRP A 11 -13.14 0.70 -15.95
C TRP A 11 -14.55 0.09 -15.87
N ASP A 12 -15.55 0.72 -16.47
CA ASP A 12 -16.91 0.15 -16.55
C ASP A 12 -16.89 -1.18 -17.33
N ASP A 13 -16.06 -1.29 -18.38
CA ASP A 13 -15.83 -2.56 -19.08
C ASP A 13 -15.20 -3.64 -18.17
N PHE A 14 -14.39 -3.26 -17.18
CA PHE A 14 -13.82 -4.18 -16.18
C PHE A 14 -14.88 -4.75 -15.23
N GLU A 15 -15.82 -3.92 -14.74
CA GLU A 15 -16.89 -4.41 -13.85
C GLU A 15 -17.91 -5.30 -14.55
N GLN A 16 -18.20 -5.01 -15.83
CA GLN A 16 -19.14 -5.79 -16.62
C GLN A 16 -18.56 -7.16 -17.03
N ASN A 17 -17.25 -7.24 -17.29
CA ASN A 17 -16.60 -8.46 -17.76
C ASN A 17 -15.77 -9.14 -16.67
N LYS A 18 -16.35 -9.45 -15.49
CA LYS A 18 -15.73 -10.10 -14.29
C LYS A 18 -14.84 -11.34 -14.53
N ARG A 19 -14.55 -11.75 -15.77
CA ARG A 19 -13.72 -12.87 -16.19
C ARG A 19 -12.47 -12.54 -17.00
N GLU A 20 -12.23 -11.29 -17.44
CA GLU A 20 -11.01 -11.00 -18.19
C GLU A 20 -10.10 -10.04 -17.43
N VAL A 21 -9.04 -10.63 -16.85
CA VAL A 21 -7.78 -9.92 -16.63
C VAL A 21 -7.45 -9.22 -17.94
N TRP A 22 -7.42 -7.89 -17.94
CA TRP A 22 -7.09 -7.13 -19.14
C TRP A 22 -5.82 -7.68 -19.78
N SER A 23 -5.88 -7.86 -21.10
CA SER A 23 -4.69 -8.16 -21.88
C SER A 23 -3.67 -7.03 -21.71
N ASP A 24 -2.39 -7.36 -21.81
CA ASP A 24 -1.31 -6.37 -21.72
C ASP A 24 -1.53 -5.19 -22.68
N LYS A 25 -2.20 -5.44 -23.82
CA LYS A 25 -2.59 -4.41 -24.79
C LYS A 25 -3.55 -3.35 -24.22
N LYS A 26 -4.61 -3.76 -23.50
CA LYS A 26 -5.54 -2.79 -22.88
C LYS A 26 -4.84 -1.97 -21.79
N TRP A 27 -3.92 -2.57 -21.03
CA TRP A 27 -3.11 -1.84 -20.06
C TRP A 27 -2.21 -0.79 -20.72
N GLN A 28 -1.58 -1.15 -21.84
CA GLN A 28 -0.78 -0.22 -22.62
C GLN A 28 -1.61 0.94 -23.17
N GLU A 29 -2.87 0.70 -23.56
CA GLU A 29 -3.77 1.76 -24.05
C GLU A 29 -4.08 2.79 -22.95
N VAL A 30 -4.44 2.34 -21.75
CA VAL A 30 -4.65 3.23 -20.59
C VAL A 30 -3.38 3.98 -20.22
N GLU A 31 -2.25 3.28 -20.14
CA GLU A 31 -0.98 3.90 -19.81
C GLU A 31 -0.61 4.97 -20.85
N THR A 32 -0.76 4.66 -22.13
CA THR A 32 -0.48 5.60 -23.23
C THR A 32 -1.39 6.83 -23.15
N ALA A 33 -2.69 6.63 -22.90
CA ALA A 33 -3.63 7.74 -22.70
C ALA A 33 -3.20 8.63 -21.52
N TYR A 34 -2.76 8.02 -20.41
CA TYR A 34 -2.32 8.73 -19.21
C TYR A 34 -1.07 9.57 -19.50
N LEU A 35 -0.07 8.98 -20.15
CA LEU A 35 1.18 9.63 -20.49
C LEU A 35 1.00 10.74 -21.54
N LYS A 36 0.11 10.54 -22.52
CA LYS A 36 -0.19 11.53 -23.56
C LYS A 36 -0.83 12.80 -22.99
N LYS A 37 -1.69 12.67 -21.96
CA LYS A 37 -2.31 13.81 -21.27
C LYS A 37 -1.27 14.66 -20.52
N ARG A 38 -0.16 14.07 -20.10
CA ARG A 38 0.90 14.72 -19.32
C ARG A 38 2.21 14.84 -20.10
N ARG A 39 2.21 15.69 -21.13
CA ARG A 39 3.42 15.97 -21.92
C ARG A 39 4.59 16.33 -20.99
N GLY A 40 5.75 15.72 -21.21
CA GLY A 40 6.95 15.92 -20.39
C GLY A 40 7.06 15.04 -19.14
N ILE A 41 6.02 14.25 -18.79
CA ILE A 41 6.07 13.40 -17.60
C ILE A 41 7.06 12.24 -17.72
N TRP A 42 7.43 11.84 -18.94
CA TRP A 42 8.39 10.77 -19.18
C TRP A 42 9.72 10.99 -18.47
N LEU A 43 10.24 12.22 -18.49
CA LEU A 43 11.46 12.56 -17.74
C LEU A 43 11.25 12.37 -16.24
N ASN A 44 10.14 12.88 -15.69
CA ASN A 44 9.80 12.70 -14.28
C ASN A 44 9.66 11.20 -13.90
N LEU A 45 9.10 10.37 -14.76
CA LEU A 45 8.98 8.92 -14.54
C LEU A 45 10.34 8.23 -14.53
N VAL A 46 11.23 8.59 -15.46
CA VAL A 46 12.60 8.06 -15.50
C VAL A 46 13.35 8.47 -14.23
N PHE A 47 13.31 9.74 -13.85
CA PHE A 47 13.94 10.21 -12.61
C PHE A 47 13.35 9.56 -11.36
N LYS A 48 12.01 9.44 -11.29
CA LYS A 48 11.33 8.73 -10.22
C LYS A 48 11.82 7.28 -10.11
N ARG A 49 11.92 6.57 -11.24
CA ARG A 49 12.39 5.17 -11.25
C ARG A 49 13.87 5.06 -10.83
N LEU A 50 14.72 5.97 -11.28
CA LEU A 50 16.12 6.01 -10.88
C LEU A 50 16.27 6.25 -9.37
N LEU A 51 15.50 7.19 -8.82
CA LEU A 51 15.43 7.46 -7.39
C LEU A 51 14.97 6.21 -6.63
N ASP A 52 13.86 5.61 -7.05
CA ASP A 52 13.30 4.41 -6.44
C ASP A 52 14.35 3.29 -6.33
N VAL A 53 15.06 3.00 -7.43
CA VAL A 53 16.09 1.96 -7.45
C VAL A 53 17.30 2.35 -6.61
N ALA A 54 17.76 3.60 -6.69
CA ALA A 54 18.93 4.07 -5.95
C ALA A 54 18.70 4.02 -4.43
N PHE A 55 17.60 4.60 -3.95
CA PHE A 55 17.27 4.65 -2.53
C PHE A 55 16.84 3.28 -1.99
N ALA A 56 16.13 2.46 -2.77
CA ALA A 56 15.82 1.10 -2.34
C ALA A 56 17.07 0.22 -2.23
N SER A 57 17.99 0.31 -3.20
CA SER A 57 19.26 -0.43 -3.15
C SER A 57 20.12 0.02 -1.98
N LEU A 58 20.28 1.34 -1.79
CA LEU A 58 21.01 1.90 -0.66
C LEU A 58 20.39 1.50 0.68
N GLY A 59 19.06 1.59 0.79
CA GLY A 59 18.31 1.18 1.97
C GLY A 59 18.51 -0.30 2.30
N ILE A 60 18.45 -1.19 1.31
CA ILE A 60 18.70 -2.63 1.51
C ILE A 60 20.13 -2.88 2.00
N VAL A 61 21.14 -2.22 1.41
CA VAL A 61 22.54 -2.42 1.81
C VAL A 61 22.77 -1.92 3.23
N ILE A 62 22.33 -0.70 3.55
CA ILE A 62 22.51 -0.10 4.88
C ILE A 62 21.72 -0.87 5.95
N LEU A 63 20.48 -1.25 5.65
CA LEU A 63 19.60 -1.93 6.60
C LEU A 63 19.77 -3.45 6.61
N CYS A 64 20.63 -4.03 5.76
CA CYS A 64 20.86 -5.48 5.69
C CYS A 64 21.07 -6.13 7.07
N PRO A 65 21.96 -5.62 7.97
CA PRO A 65 22.11 -6.21 9.30
C PRO A 65 20.82 -6.13 10.12
N VAL A 66 20.08 -5.03 10.02
CA VAL A 66 18.80 -4.85 10.73
C VAL A 66 17.73 -5.81 10.19
N LEU A 67 17.63 -5.97 8.87
CA LEU A 67 16.73 -6.92 8.23
C LEU A 67 17.03 -8.36 8.67
N ALA A 68 18.30 -8.73 8.78
CA ALA A 68 18.72 -10.05 9.27
C ALA A 68 18.34 -10.26 10.74
N LEU A 69 18.55 -9.26 11.60
CA LEU A 69 18.15 -9.31 13.01
C LEU A 69 16.63 -9.43 13.17
N ILE A 70 15.86 -8.65 12.41
CA ILE A 70 14.39 -8.76 12.41
C ILE A 70 13.96 -10.15 11.92
N ALA A 71 14.59 -10.68 10.87
CA ALA A 71 14.28 -11.99 10.33
C ALA A 71 14.47 -13.11 11.39
N VAL A 72 15.58 -13.05 12.14
CA VAL A 72 15.84 -13.98 13.26
C VAL A 72 14.81 -13.79 14.37
N ALA A 73 14.52 -12.55 14.79
CA ALA A 73 13.55 -12.26 15.83
C ALA A 73 12.14 -12.79 15.48
N VAL A 74 11.70 -12.59 14.23
CA VAL A 74 10.42 -13.13 13.72
C VAL A 74 10.43 -14.65 13.75
N ARG A 75 11.52 -15.29 13.32
CA ARG A 75 11.66 -16.76 13.26
C ARG A 75 11.64 -17.42 14.64
N LEU A 76 12.19 -16.75 15.65
CA LEU A 76 12.24 -17.21 17.04
C LEU A 76 10.95 -16.91 17.81
N SER A 77 10.20 -15.88 17.40
CA SER A 77 8.98 -15.47 18.11
C SER A 77 7.78 -16.42 17.94
N SER A 78 7.68 -17.10 16.80
CA SER A 78 6.59 -18.05 16.50
C SER A 78 6.95 -19.01 15.35
N PRO A 79 6.36 -20.22 15.29
CA PRO A 79 6.54 -21.15 14.17
C PRO A 79 6.04 -20.57 12.83
N GLY A 80 6.65 -20.97 11.71
CA GLY A 80 6.25 -20.64 10.34
C GLY A 80 7.22 -19.70 9.59
N PRO A 81 6.81 -19.10 8.44
CA PRO A 81 7.68 -18.32 7.56
C PRO A 81 8.05 -16.94 8.13
N ILE A 82 9.25 -16.45 7.78
CA ILE A 82 9.74 -15.12 8.18
C ILE A 82 8.95 -14.01 7.47
N LEU A 83 8.70 -14.20 6.17
CA LEU A 83 8.00 -13.23 5.34
C LEU A 83 6.53 -13.60 5.24
N PHE A 84 5.68 -12.59 5.44
CA PHE A 84 4.29 -12.60 5.05
C PHE A 84 4.17 -12.11 3.60
N ARG A 85 3.35 -12.81 2.82
CA ARG A 85 3.10 -12.55 1.40
C ARG A 85 1.60 -12.42 1.18
N GLN A 86 1.18 -11.40 0.43
CA GLN A 86 -0.23 -11.23 0.10
C GLN A 86 -0.42 -10.55 -1.25
N GLN A 87 -1.42 -11.00 -2.00
CA GLN A 87 -1.80 -10.33 -3.24
C GLN A 87 -2.36 -8.93 -2.96
N ARG A 88 -1.88 -7.97 -3.75
CA ARG A 88 -2.24 -6.56 -3.70
C ARG A 88 -2.43 -6.01 -5.10
N LEU A 89 -3.20 -4.94 -5.21
CA LEU A 89 -3.41 -4.21 -6.46
C LEU A 89 -2.28 -3.20 -6.65
N GLY A 90 -1.57 -3.33 -7.77
CA GLY A 90 -0.49 -2.45 -8.18
C GLY A 90 -0.95 -1.37 -9.16
N LYS A 91 0.02 -0.84 -9.90
CA LYS A 91 -0.24 0.10 -11.00
C LYS A 91 -1.20 -0.55 -11.98
N LEU A 92 -2.19 0.23 -12.39
CA LEU A 92 -3.27 -0.18 -13.26
C LEU A 92 -3.94 -1.46 -12.74
N THR A 93 -4.09 -1.60 -11.43
CA THR A 93 -4.73 -2.75 -10.77
C THR A 93 -4.10 -4.11 -11.07
N LYS A 94 -2.90 -4.14 -11.66
CA LYS A 94 -2.15 -5.37 -11.88
C LYS A 94 -1.82 -6.01 -10.53
N PRO A 95 -2.25 -7.27 -10.27
CA PRO A 95 -1.93 -7.93 -9.01
C PRO A 95 -0.42 -8.15 -8.85
N PHE A 96 0.09 -7.99 -7.63
CA PHE A 96 1.44 -8.35 -7.25
C PHE A 96 1.48 -8.89 -5.82
N GLU A 97 2.55 -9.62 -5.49
CA GLU A 97 2.77 -10.16 -4.15
C GLU A 97 3.57 -9.16 -3.30
N ILE A 98 2.94 -8.59 -2.28
CA ILE A 98 3.63 -7.69 -1.35
C ILE A 98 4.47 -8.49 -0.35
N TYR A 99 5.67 -8.00 -0.04
CA TYR A 99 6.53 -8.58 1.00
C TYR A 99 6.47 -7.78 2.29
N LYS A 100 6.21 -8.48 3.40
CA LYS A 100 6.32 -7.92 4.76
C LYS A 100 6.99 -8.93 5.68
N PHE A 101 7.57 -8.46 6.78
CA PHE A 101 7.87 -9.37 7.88
C PHE A 101 6.58 -9.87 8.50
N ARG A 102 6.55 -11.15 8.87
CA ARG A 102 5.40 -11.72 9.54
C ARG A 102 5.30 -11.17 10.96
N THR A 103 4.15 -10.60 11.26
CA THR A 103 3.84 -9.96 12.54
C THR A 103 2.74 -10.68 13.33
N MET A 104 2.14 -11.72 12.74
CA MET A 104 1.09 -12.54 13.35
C MET A 104 1.52 -14.01 13.40
N ILE A 105 0.84 -14.80 14.22
CA ILE A 105 0.97 -16.25 14.20
C ILE A 105 0.63 -16.80 12.82
N ASP A 106 1.24 -17.93 12.46
CA ASP A 106 0.95 -18.58 11.20
C ASP A 106 -0.51 -19.06 11.13
N GLY A 107 -1.13 -18.94 9.96
CA GLY A 107 -2.57 -19.19 9.77
C GLY A 107 -3.49 -18.19 10.47
N ALA A 108 -3.00 -17.00 10.86
CA ALA A 108 -3.84 -15.99 11.52
C ALA A 108 -5.04 -15.53 10.67
N ILE A 109 -4.91 -15.52 9.34
CA ILE A 109 -6.00 -15.14 8.42
C ILE A 109 -7.16 -16.14 8.52
N ASP A 110 -6.88 -17.41 8.75
CA ASP A 110 -7.88 -18.47 8.84
C ASP A 110 -8.51 -18.58 10.25
N ARG A 111 -8.13 -17.68 11.17
CA ARG A 111 -8.58 -17.66 12.56
C ARG A 111 -9.18 -16.32 12.94
N GLY A 112 -10.27 -16.33 13.71
CA GLY A 112 -10.84 -15.12 14.31
C GLY A 112 -11.33 -14.09 13.28
N THR A 113 -10.87 -12.85 13.36
CA THR A 113 -11.38 -11.71 12.57
C THR A 113 -10.92 -11.66 11.10
N GLY A 114 -10.34 -12.76 10.60
CA GLY A 114 -9.91 -12.88 9.22
C GLY A 114 -8.80 -11.88 8.86
N ILE A 115 -8.98 -11.16 7.75
CA ILE A 115 -8.04 -10.16 7.23
C ILE A 115 -7.98 -8.91 8.12
N ASN A 116 -9.02 -8.64 8.90
CA ASN A 116 -9.08 -7.45 9.73
C ASN A 116 -8.24 -7.64 11.00
N THR A 117 -7.46 -6.62 11.33
CA THR A 117 -6.60 -6.57 12.53
C THR A 117 -6.95 -5.33 13.33
N PHE A 118 -6.93 -5.42 14.66
CA PHE A 118 -7.18 -4.32 15.58
C PHE A 118 -6.07 -4.19 16.63
N LYS A 119 -6.04 -3.06 17.34
CA LYS A 119 -5.07 -2.79 18.40
C LYS A 119 -5.30 -3.80 19.55
N GLY A 120 -4.26 -4.54 19.93
CA GLY A 120 -4.36 -5.59 20.94
C GLY A 120 -4.83 -6.95 20.42
N ASP A 121 -4.93 -7.15 19.09
CA ASP A 121 -5.31 -8.44 18.51
C ASP A 121 -4.39 -9.58 19.01
N PRO A 122 -4.95 -10.66 19.59
CA PRO A 122 -4.18 -11.74 20.22
C PRO A 122 -3.39 -12.57 19.21
N ARG A 123 -3.70 -12.48 17.91
CA ARG A 123 -2.97 -13.18 16.85
C ARG A 123 -1.62 -12.50 16.54
N VAL A 124 -1.40 -11.28 17.04
CA VAL A 124 -0.18 -10.50 16.81
C VAL A 124 0.88 -10.90 17.82
N THR A 125 2.07 -11.28 17.35
CA THR A 125 3.16 -11.66 18.25
C THR A 125 3.72 -10.44 18.98
N PRO A 126 4.37 -10.60 20.15
CA PRO A 126 4.99 -9.46 20.85
C PRO A 126 5.98 -8.69 19.97
N ILE A 127 6.86 -9.40 19.25
CA ILE A 127 7.76 -8.77 18.27
C ILE A 127 6.97 -8.13 17.12
N GLY A 128 5.91 -8.78 16.65
CA GLY A 128 5.07 -8.28 15.57
C GLY A 128 4.38 -6.97 15.91
N ARG A 129 4.00 -6.77 17.18
CA ARG A 129 3.45 -5.51 17.68
C ARG A 129 4.47 -4.38 17.55
N PHE A 130 5.71 -4.62 18.01
CA PHE A 130 6.80 -3.66 17.86
C PHE A 130 7.07 -3.34 16.39
N LEU A 131 7.17 -4.37 15.53
CA LEU A 131 7.43 -4.15 14.10
C LEU A 131 6.36 -3.30 13.42
N ARG A 132 5.08 -3.50 13.73
CA ARG A 132 3.97 -2.72 13.18
C ARG A 132 3.96 -1.27 13.64
N GLU A 133 4.23 -1.05 14.93
CA GLU A 133 4.20 0.28 15.53
C GLU A 133 5.23 1.22 14.87
N TYR A 134 6.40 0.69 14.53
CA TYR A 134 7.46 1.41 13.83
C TYR A 134 7.50 1.15 12.31
N HIS A 135 6.48 0.49 11.75
CA HIS A 135 6.40 0.12 10.33
C HIS A 135 7.62 -0.67 9.79
N LEU A 136 8.38 -1.31 10.68
CA LEU A 136 9.55 -2.11 10.34
C LEU A 136 9.17 -3.39 9.61
N ASP A 137 7.93 -3.85 9.77
CA ASP A 137 7.41 -4.99 9.01
C ASP A 137 7.27 -4.71 7.52
N GLU A 138 7.26 -3.44 7.11
CA GLU A 138 7.12 -3.03 5.71
C GLU A 138 8.47 -2.90 4.98
N LEU A 139 9.60 -2.99 5.67
CA LEU A 139 10.93 -2.88 5.03
C LEU A 139 11.21 -3.89 3.90
N PRO A 140 10.70 -5.14 3.93
CA PRO A 140 10.86 -6.05 2.79
C PRO A 140 10.22 -5.55 1.48
N GLN A 141 9.33 -4.55 1.53
CA GLN A 141 8.76 -3.94 0.33
C GLN A 141 9.82 -3.22 -0.53
N LEU A 142 11.00 -2.91 0.00
CA LEU A 142 12.13 -2.40 -0.80
C LEU A 142 12.48 -3.37 -1.94
N PHE A 143 12.32 -4.68 -1.75
CA PHE A 143 12.51 -5.66 -2.81
C PHE A 143 11.41 -5.58 -3.88
N ASN A 144 10.16 -5.25 -3.51
CA ASN A 144 9.08 -5.01 -4.49
C ASN A 144 9.38 -3.74 -5.32
N VAL A 145 10.00 -2.73 -4.72
CA VAL A 145 10.46 -1.53 -5.45
C VAL A 145 11.51 -1.91 -6.48
N LEU A 146 12.54 -2.68 -6.10
CA LEU A 146 13.57 -3.13 -7.05
C LEU A 146 12.97 -3.97 -8.19
N ARG A 147 11.99 -4.83 -7.90
CA ARG A 147 11.27 -5.64 -8.89
C ARG A 147 10.36 -4.85 -9.83
N GLY A 148 10.13 -3.55 -9.56
CA GLY A 148 9.26 -2.71 -10.38
C GLY A 148 7.77 -2.96 -10.16
N GLU A 149 7.41 -3.52 -9.01
CA GLU A 149 6.02 -3.74 -8.59
C GLU A 149 5.50 -2.56 -7.75
N MET A 150 6.42 -1.85 -7.08
CA MET A 150 6.15 -0.69 -6.23
C MET A 150 7.13 0.46 -6.54
N SER A 151 6.83 1.62 -5.98
CA SER A 151 7.66 2.82 -5.89
C SER A 151 7.94 3.12 -4.41
N LEU A 152 8.94 3.95 -4.09
CA LEU A 152 9.13 4.41 -2.71
C LEU A 152 7.94 5.25 -2.26
N VAL A 153 7.49 6.14 -3.14
CA VAL A 153 6.35 7.04 -2.90
C VAL A 153 5.21 6.73 -3.87
N GLY A 154 4.01 6.57 -3.35
CA GLY A 154 2.79 6.32 -4.11
C GLY A 154 1.62 5.91 -3.21
N PRO A 155 0.39 5.81 -3.75
CA PRO A 155 -0.77 5.36 -2.99
C PRO A 155 -0.55 4.00 -2.34
N ARG A 156 -1.15 3.77 -1.16
CA ARG A 156 -1.00 2.49 -0.45
C ARG A 156 -1.59 1.32 -1.27
N PRO A 157 -0.87 0.18 -1.40
CA PRO A 157 -1.40 -0.97 -2.14
C PRO A 157 -2.60 -1.59 -1.42
N LEU A 158 -3.67 -1.86 -2.18
CA LEU A 158 -4.94 -2.37 -1.65
C LEU A 158 -5.13 -3.86 -1.85
N LEU A 159 -5.99 -4.44 -1.00
CA LEU A 159 -6.47 -5.81 -1.16
C LEU A 159 -7.20 -5.95 -2.51
N VAL A 160 -6.99 -7.07 -3.20
CA VAL A 160 -7.71 -7.37 -4.45
C VAL A 160 -9.24 -7.34 -4.22
N GLN A 161 -9.66 -7.83 -3.05
CA GLN A 161 -11.07 -7.94 -2.66
C GLN A 161 -11.76 -6.59 -2.44
N SER A 162 -11.01 -5.51 -2.17
CA SER A 162 -11.61 -4.19 -1.92
C SER A 162 -11.90 -3.43 -3.21
N LEU A 163 -11.41 -3.87 -4.37
CA LEU A 163 -11.59 -3.16 -5.64
C LEU A 163 -13.05 -2.84 -6.01
N PRO A 164 -14.03 -3.76 -5.81
CA PRO A 164 -15.42 -3.50 -6.18
C PRO A 164 -16.10 -2.40 -5.35
N THR A 165 -15.52 -1.99 -4.22
CA THR A 165 -16.11 -0.96 -3.36
C THR A 165 -15.72 0.46 -3.77
N TYR A 166 -14.87 0.61 -4.80
CA TYR A 166 -14.33 1.91 -5.21
C TYR A 166 -15.13 2.47 -6.39
N THR A 167 -15.42 3.76 -6.36
CA THR A 167 -15.98 4.46 -7.53
C THR A 167 -14.92 4.61 -8.62
N ASN A 168 -15.34 4.86 -9.86
CA ASN A 168 -14.42 5.07 -11.00
C ASN A 168 -13.45 6.23 -10.77
N GLU A 169 -13.90 7.30 -10.11
CA GLU A 169 -13.03 8.39 -9.68
C GLU A 169 -11.97 7.91 -8.68
N GLN A 170 -12.38 7.14 -7.67
CA GLN A 170 -11.46 6.62 -6.65
C GLN A 170 -10.42 5.67 -7.22
N LYS A 171 -10.73 4.96 -8.32
CA LYS A 171 -9.81 4.07 -9.02
C LYS A 171 -8.68 4.80 -9.74
N GLN A 172 -8.75 6.14 -9.91
CA GLN A 172 -7.65 6.92 -10.46
C GLN A 172 -6.34 6.77 -9.65
N ARG A 173 -6.43 6.43 -8.36
CA ARG A 173 -5.25 6.13 -7.52
C ARG A 173 -4.33 5.03 -8.09
N PHE A 174 -4.88 4.13 -8.91
CA PHE A 174 -4.11 3.05 -9.54
C PHE A 174 -3.33 3.50 -10.79
N LEU A 175 -3.41 4.75 -11.23
CA LEU A 175 -2.69 5.22 -12.42
C LEU A 175 -1.15 5.28 -12.23
N VAL A 176 -0.69 5.24 -10.98
CA VAL A 176 0.73 5.24 -10.61
C VAL A 176 1.08 3.98 -9.83
N PHE A 177 2.38 3.70 -9.67
CA PHE A 177 2.82 2.60 -8.81
C PHE A 177 2.45 2.86 -7.36
N PRO A 178 2.00 1.83 -6.63
CA PRO A 178 1.80 1.96 -5.19
C PRO A 178 3.12 2.24 -4.48
N GLY A 179 3.04 2.91 -3.34
CA GLY A 179 4.20 3.34 -2.54
C GLY A 179 4.44 2.50 -1.30
N ILE A 180 5.68 2.48 -0.82
CA ILE A 180 5.99 2.13 0.58
C ILE A 180 5.46 3.21 1.51
N THR A 181 5.68 4.48 1.15
CA THR A 181 5.06 5.64 1.79
C THR A 181 4.16 6.40 0.81
N ALA A 182 3.28 7.23 1.34
CA ALA A 182 2.23 7.90 0.57
C ALA A 182 1.99 9.32 1.08
N TRP A 183 1.41 10.16 0.23
CA TRP A 183 0.93 11.48 0.65
C TRP A 183 -0.09 11.37 1.79
N GLU A 184 -1.01 10.40 1.73
CA GLU A 184 -1.95 10.14 2.81
C GLU A 184 -1.26 9.82 4.14
N ALA A 185 -0.13 9.10 4.11
CA ALA A 185 0.60 8.68 5.30
C ALA A 185 1.21 9.88 6.03
N VAL A 186 1.80 10.82 5.27
CA VAL A 186 2.37 12.06 5.84
C VAL A 186 1.32 13.11 6.19
N LYS A 187 0.06 12.91 5.81
CA LYS A 187 -1.08 13.80 6.10
C LYS A 187 -2.05 13.25 7.14
N GLY A 188 -1.58 12.35 8.01
CA GLY A 188 -2.34 11.81 9.15
C GLY A 188 -2.65 10.31 9.06
N GLY A 189 -2.40 9.68 7.91
CA GLY A 189 -2.49 8.23 7.75
C GLY A 189 -3.84 7.66 8.18
N LEU A 190 -3.82 6.64 9.06
CA LEU A 190 -5.03 5.99 9.53
C LEU A 190 -5.88 6.85 10.48
N SER A 191 -5.39 8.01 10.93
CA SER A 191 -6.19 8.97 11.70
C SER A 191 -7.29 9.63 10.87
N ASN A 192 -7.14 9.61 9.53
CA ASN A 192 -8.12 10.11 8.57
C ASN A 192 -9.12 9.02 8.19
N THR A 193 -10.31 9.45 7.76
CA THR A 193 -11.33 8.59 7.17
C THR A 193 -10.84 7.97 5.85
N LEU A 194 -11.47 6.87 5.42
CA LEU A 194 -11.12 6.23 4.16
C LEU A 194 -11.30 7.19 2.96
N GLU A 195 -12.34 8.01 2.96
CA GLU A 195 -12.62 8.96 1.87
C GLU A 195 -11.57 10.07 1.78
N GLU A 196 -11.15 10.63 2.92
CA GLU A 196 -10.06 11.61 2.98
C GLU A 196 -8.74 11.03 2.46
N ARG A 197 -8.42 9.81 2.89
CA ARG A 197 -7.24 9.07 2.42
C ARG A 197 -7.23 8.84 0.91
N ILE A 198 -8.36 8.40 0.36
CA ILE A 198 -8.50 8.22 -1.09
C ILE A 198 -8.37 9.56 -1.82
N SER A 199 -8.93 10.63 -1.28
CA SER A 199 -8.82 11.98 -1.85
C SER A 199 -7.36 12.46 -1.88
N LEU A 200 -6.59 12.18 -0.83
CA LEU A 200 -5.15 12.46 -0.77
C LEU A 200 -4.36 11.64 -1.79
N ASP A 201 -4.70 10.37 -2.01
CA ASP A 201 -4.10 9.54 -3.05
C ASP A 201 -4.38 10.09 -4.46
N ILE A 202 -5.62 10.47 -4.75
CA ILE A 202 -6.00 11.06 -6.04
C ILE A 202 -5.27 12.40 -6.23
N TRP A 203 -5.20 13.22 -5.18
CA TRP A 203 -4.45 14.48 -5.21
C TRP A 203 -2.98 14.22 -5.53
N TYR A 204 -2.35 13.23 -4.89
CA TYR A 204 -0.98 12.82 -5.22
C TYR A 204 -0.86 12.40 -6.69
N VAL A 205 -1.74 11.53 -7.19
CA VAL A 205 -1.74 11.15 -8.61
C VAL A 205 -1.83 12.39 -9.51
N ASN A 206 -2.59 13.40 -9.11
CA ASN A 206 -2.79 14.63 -9.86
C ASN A 206 -1.60 15.62 -9.82
N HIS A 207 -0.80 15.60 -8.75
CA HIS A 207 0.23 16.62 -8.51
C HIS A 207 1.65 16.06 -8.40
N TRP A 208 1.81 14.74 -8.49
CA TRP A 208 3.12 14.12 -8.31
C TRP A 208 4.15 14.68 -9.28
N ASN A 209 5.31 14.98 -8.71
CA ASN A 209 6.52 15.38 -9.39
C ASN A 209 7.70 14.97 -8.51
N PHE A 210 8.91 15.07 -9.07
CA PHE A 210 10.13 14.67 -8.38
C PHE A 210 10.32 15.31 -6.99
N TRP A 211 10.04 16.61 -6.86
CA TRP A 211 10.22 17.34 -5.60
C TRP A 211 9.20 16.94 -4.54
N LEU A 212 7.96 16.66 -4.96
CA LEU A 212 6.93 16.16 -4.05
C LEU A 212 7.32 14.79 -3.48
N ASP A 213 7.90 13.89 -4.30
CA ASP A 213 8.38 12.60 -3.80
C ASP A 213 9.50 12.75 -2.77
N LEU A 214 10.49 13.60 -3.05
CA LEU A 214 11.55 13.89 -2.07
C LEU A 214 10.98 14.48 -0.77
N PHE A 215 10.06 15.43 -0.89
CA PHE A 215 9.37 16.00 0.26
C PHE A 215 8.68 14.92 1.09
N ILE A 216 7.92 14.03 0.44
CA ILE A 216 7.23 12.93 1.13
C ILE A 216 8.24 12.03 1.84
N ILE A 217 9.31 11.60 1.18
CA ILE A 217 10.35 10.74 1.79
C ILE A 217 10.90 11.36 3.07
N PHE A 218 11.22 12.65 3.08
CA PHE A 218 11.73 13.31 4.28
C PHE A 218 10.65 13.48 5.36
N GLN A 219 9.40 13.75 4.99
CA GLN A 219 8.27 13.83 5.94
C GLN A 219 7.89 12.47 6.52
N THR A 220 8.23 11.35 5.87
CA THR A 220 8.00 10.01 6.41
C THR A 220 8.85 9.75 7.66
N ILE A 221 10.04 10.34 7.77
CA ILE A 221 10.96 10.13 8.90
C ILE A 221 10.30 10.48 10.26
N PRO A 222 9.78 11.71 10.47
CA PRO A 222 9.13 12.04 11.73
C PRO A 222 7.89 11.18 11.98
N VAL A 223 7.08 10.86 10.95
CA VAL A 223 5.88 10.01 11.08
C VAL A 223 6.23 8.62 11.63
N VAL A 224 7.31 8.01 11.15
CA VAL A 224 7.77 6.70 11.64
C VAL A 224 8.30 6.78 13.08
N ILE A 225 8.97 7.88 13.45
CA ILE A 225 9.52 8.09 14.79
C ILE A 225 8.41 8.39 15.81
N THR A 226 7.45 9.25 15.47
CA THR A 226 6.35 9.66 16.34
C THR A 226 5.21 8.65 16.38
N LYS A 227 5.17 7.70 15.42
CA LYS A 227 4.12 6.69 15.24
C LYS A 227 2.76 7.30 14.89
N GLU A 228 2.76 8.54 14.42
CA GLU A 228 1.53 9.26 14.09
C GLU A 228 0.80 8.58 12.93
N GLY A 229 -0.51 8.35 13.07
CA GLY A 229 -1.32 7.70 12.03
C GLY A 229 -1.09 6.20 11.83
N ALA A 230 -0.35 5.53 12.73
CA ALA A 230 -0.12 4.07 12.70
C ALA A 230 -1.36 3.24 13.02
N TYR A 231 -2.34 3.82 13.72
CA TYR A 231 -3.62 3.20 14.05
C TYR A 231 -4.77 4.17 13.78
N ALA A 232 -5.95 3.62 13.50
CA ALA A 232 -7.17 4.42 13.46
C ALA A 232 -7.42 5.07 14.83
N LYS A 233 -8.02 6.27 14.85
CA LYS A 233 -8.45 6.93 16.10
C LYS A 233 -9.27 5.95 16.94
N ASP A 234 -9.02 5.92 18.25
CA ASP A 234 -9.56 4.92 19.18
C ASP A 234 -11.10 4.81 19.11
N ASP A 235 -11.81 5.86 18.70
CA ASP A 235 -13.27 5.86 18.51
C ASP A 235 -13.76 4.97 17.35
N LEU A 236 -12.99 4.84 16.26
CA LEU A 236 -13.34 3.96 15.14
C LEU A 236 -13.04 2.49 15.47
N ALA A 237 -11.96 2.24 16.22
CA ALA A 237 -11.65 0.91 16.74
C ALA A 237 -12.70 0.45 17.76
N ALA A 238 -13.19 1.36 18.61
CA ALA A 238 -14.29 1.10 19.53
C ALA A 238 -15.60 0.80 18.78
N LYS A 239 -15.93 1.55 17.71
CA LYS A 239 -17.11 1.29 16.86
C LYS A 239 -17.05 -0.08 16.16
N ILE A 240 -15.90 -0.41 15.56
CA ILE A 240 -15.70 -1.71 14.90
C ILE A 240 -15.72 -2.87 15.92
N SER A 241 -15.26 -2.61 17.15
CA SER A 241 -15.31 -3.58 18.25
C SER A 241 -16.69 -3.72 18.89
N SER A 242 -17.53 -2.67 18.89
CA SER A 242 -18.91 -2.73 19.38
C SER A 242 -19.83 -3.40 18.37
N GLU A 243 -19.73 -3.03 17.08
CA GLU A 243 -20.54 -3.64 16.00
C GLU A 243 -20.25 -5.14 15.80
N LYS A 244 -19.09 -5.64 16.28
CA LYS A 244 -18.72 -7.05 16.18
C LYS A 244 -18.91 -7.88 17.44
N ARG A 245 -19.09 -7.26 18.62
CA ARG A 245 -19.52 -8.02 19.82
C ARG A 245 -20.90 -8.63 19.60
N ASP A 246 -21.77 -7.89 18.90
CA ASP A 246 -23.11 -8.33 18.53
C ASP A 246 -23.13 -9.51 17.52
N PHE A 247 -21.99 -9.83 16.90
CA PHE A 247 -21.83 -10.93 15.93
C PHE A 247 -21.19 -12.19 16.52
N VAL A 248 -20.60 -12.10 17.71
CA VAL A 248 -20.00 -13.25 18.43
C VAL A 248 -20.95 -13.78 19.51
N ASP A 249 -21.89 -12.95 19.96
CA ASP A 249 -22.90 -13.30 20.97
C ASP A 249 -24.28 -13.71 20.40
N ASN A 250 -24.39 -13.97 19.08
CA ASN A 250 -25.59 -14.53 18.42
C ASN A 250 -25.29 -15.82 17.65
#